data_AF-A0A0C2UQ28-F1
#
_entry.id   AF-A0A0C2UQ28-F1
#
_cell.length_a   1.000
_cell.length_b   1.000
_cell.length_c   1.000
_cell.angle_alpha   90.00
_cell.angle_beta   90.00
_cell.angle_gamma   90.00
#
_symmetry.space_group_name_H-M   'P 1'
#
loop_
_entity.id
_entity.type
_entity.pdbx_description
1 polymer ?
#
loop_
_entity_poly.entity_id
_entity_poly.type
_entity_poly.pdbx_seq_one_letter_code
_entity_poly.pdbx_strand_id
1 'polypeptide(L)' 'NPKSYMLNFSQNHISELNDIETIVIGCEGGFTEKEIALFDESKIVGFDTPLILKSESAVCAVASKILI' A
#
# COMPACT_ATOMS: atom_id res chain seq x y z
N ASN A 1 -10.01 14.72 -2.65
CA ASN A 1 -9.11 13.54 -2.69
C ASN A 1 -9.36 12.68 -1.48
N PRO A 2 -9.67 11.38 -1.64
CA PRO A 2 -9.80 10.48 -0.50
C PRO A 2 -8.47 10.45 0.29
N LYS A 3 -8.58 10.35 1.61
CA LYS A 3 -7.43 10.20 2.51
C LYS A 3 -6.96 8.75 2.54
N SER A 4 -6.58 8.22 1.37
CA SER A 4 -6.15 6.84 1.22
C SER A 4 -4.74 6.74 0.67
N TYR A 5 -3.99 5.75 1.16
CA TYR A 5 -2.72 5.31 0.61
C TYR A 5 -2.94 4.15 -0.36
N MET A 6 -2.09 4.02 -1.37
CA MET A 6 -2.04 2.85 -2.25
C MET A 6 -0.87 1.97 -1.82
N LEU A 7 -1.14 0.70 -1.53
CA LEU A 7 -0.07 -0.27 -1.31
C LEU A 7 0.45 -0.77 -2.66
N ASN A 8 1.67 -0.38 -3.03
CA ASN A 8 2.35 -0.82 -4.24
C ASN A 8 3.88 -0.78 -4.05
N PHE A 9 4.65 -1.16 -5.06
CA PHE A 9 6.11 -1.02 -5.03
C PHE A 9 6.50 0.45 -4.91
N SER A 10 7.19 0.79 -3.81
CA SER A 10 7.60 2.16 -3.50
C SER A 10 8.74 2.14 -2.51
N GLN A 11 9.58 3.18 -2.56
CA GLN A 11 10.60 3.45 -1.54
C GLN A 11 10.03 4.20 -0.34
N ASN A 12 8.79 4.69 -0.43
CA ASN A 12 8.07 5.19 0.73
C ASN A 12 7.55 3.99 1.51
N HIS A 13 8.13 3.71 2.68
CA HIS A 13 7.78 2.52 3.42
C HIS A 13 6.58 2.76 4.35
N ILE A 14 5.64 1.81 4.34
CA ILE A 14 4.46 1.84 5.21
C ILE A 14 4.84 1.83 6.71
N SER A 15 6.03 1.32 7.06
CA SER A 15 6.56 1.31 8.42
C SER A 15 6.81 2.72 8.98
N GLU A 16 7.05 3.71 8.12
CA GLU A 16 7.35 5.10 8.49
C GLU A 16 6.10 5.96 8.68
N LEU A 17 4.93 5.42 8.37
CA LEU A 17 3.65 6.11 8.52
C LEU A 17 3.05 5.82 9.89
N ASN A 18 2.53 6.87 10.53
CA ASN A 18 1.91 6.77 11.86
C ASN A 18 0.36 6.77 11.81
N ASP A 19 -0.26 7.41 10.81
CA ASP A 19 -1.71 7.62 10.75
C ASP A 19 -2.31 7.13 9.43
N ILE A 20 -2.42 5.80 9.27
CA ILE A 20 -3.05 5.19 8.09
C ILE A 20 -4.54 4.98 8.38
N GLU A 21 -5.38 5.89 7.90
CA GLU A 21 -6.85 5.76 8.01
C GLU A 21 -7.43 4.79 6.96
N THR A 22 -6.88 4.82 5.75
CA THR A 22 -7.38 3.99 4.64
C THR A 22 -6.23 3.61 3.73
N ILE A 23 -6.23 2.35 3.30
CA ILE A 23 -5.26 1.81 2.37
C ILE A 23 -5.97 0.96 1.31
N VAL A 24 -5.54 1.14 0.07
CA VAL A 24 -6.07 0.43 -1.09
C VAL A 24 -5.08 -0.67 -1.45
N ILE A 25 -5.58 -1.89 -1.56
CA ILE A 25 -4.81 -3.08 -1.91
C ILE A 25 -5.33 -3.60 -3.25
N GLY A 26 -4.42 -3.88 -4.17
CA GLY A 26 -4.74 -4.39 -5.49
C GLY A 26 -5.27 -5.82 -5.43
N CYS A 27 -6.07 -6.17 -6.43
CA CYS A 27 -6.48 -7.55 -6.68
C CYS A 27 -5.27 -8.38 -7.14
N GLU A 28 -5.47 -9.64 -7.51
CA GLU A 28 -4.42 -10.58 -7.92
C GLU A 28 -3.54 -10.06 -9.07
N GLY A 29 -4.11 -9.21 -9.95
CA GLY A 29 -3.40 -8.56 -11.05
C GLY A 29 -2.69 -7.25 -10.70
N GLY A 30 -2.75 -6.80 -9.44
CA GLY A 30 -2.25 -5.51 -9.01
C GLY A 30 -3.09 -4.34 -9.53
N PHE A 31 -2.43 -3.19 -9.70
CA PHE A 31 -3.02 -1.98 -10.27
C PHE A 31 -2.51 -1.75 -11.69
N THR A 32 -3.37 -1.22 -12.55
CA THR A 32 -2.97 -0.72 -13.87
C THR A 32 -2.25 0.62 -13.73
N GLU A 33 -1.43 0.98 -14.72
CA GLU A 33 -0.75 2.28 -14.76
C GLU A 33 -1.74 3.46 -14.68
N LYS A 34 -2.93 3.29 -15.27
CA LYS A 34 -3.99 4.30 -15.23
C LYS A 34 -4.55 4.50 -13.82
N GLU A 35 -4.66 3.44 -13.02
CA GLU A 35 -5.11 3.52 -11.62
C GLU A 35 -4.03 4.10 -10.72
N ILE A 36 -2.76 3.72 -10.94
CA ILE A 36 -1.61 4.27 -10.22
C ILE A 36 -1.51 5.79 -10.45
N ALA A 37 -1.72 6.25 -11.68
CA ALA A 37 -1.69 7.67 -12.04
C ALA A 37 -2.81 8.53 -11.38
N LEU A 38 -3.81 7.91 -10.75
CA LEU A 38 -4.83 8.63 -9.97
C LEU A 38 -4.36 8.97 -8.55
N PHE A 39 -3.25 8.38 -8.09
CA PHE A 39 -2.67 8.63 -6.79
C PHE A 39 -1.50 9.60 -6.88
N ASP A 40 -1.36 10.42 -5.85
CA ASP A 40 -0.13 11.19 -5.62
C ASP A 40 1.01 10.22 -5.27
N GLU A 41 2.19 10.37 -5.88
CA GLU A 41 3.35 9.49 -5.65
C GLU A 41 3.73 9.40 -4.16
N SER A 42 3.53 10.48 -3.40
CA SER A 42 3.77 10.50 -1.94
C SER A 42 2.82 9.58 -1.15
N LYS A 43 1.71 9.16 -1.77
CA LYS A 43 0.71 8.26 -1.18
C LYS A 43 0.83 6.82 -1.69
N ILE A 44 1.80 6.53 -2.55
CA ILE A 44 2.13 5.18 -2.97
C ILE A 44 3.21 4.65 -2.03
N VAL A 45 2.88 3.60 -1.30
CA VAL A 45 3.70 3.09 -0.19
C VAL A 45 3.91 1.60 -0.34
N GLY A 46 5.08 1.13 0.07
CA GLY A 46 5.50 -0.27 -0.06
C GLY A 46 5.94 -0.88 1.27
N PHE A 47 6.07 -2.19 1.28
CA PHE A 47 6.80 -2.89 2.34
C PHE A 47 8.30 -2.85 2.05
N ASP A 48 9.11 -2.71 3.10
CA ASP A 48 10.55 -2.90 3.01
C ASP A 48 10.87 -4.41 2.97
N THR A 49 10.62 -5.02 1.82
CA THR A 49 10.89 -6.44 1.57
C THR A 49 11.04 -6.71 0.09
N PRO A 50 11.95 -7.62 -0.32
CA PRO A 50 12.04 -8.05 -1.71
C PRO A 50 10.92 -9.03 -2.11
N LEU A 51 10.07 -9.44 -1.16
CA LEU A 51 9.01 -10.42 -1.41
C LEU A 51 7.81 -9.76 -2.11
N ILE A 52 7.30 -10.42 -3.15
CA ILE A 52 5.99 -10.08 -3.74
C ILE A 52 4.92 -10.80 -2.93
N LEU A 53 4.13 -10.03 -2.19
CA LEU A 53 3.04 -10.56 -1.37
C LEU A 53 1.77 -10.74 -2.20
N LYS A 54 1.10 -11.88 -2.01
CA LYS A 54 -0.29 -12.04 -2.47
C LYS A 54 -1.22 -11.15 -1.65
N SER A 55 -2.38 -10.80 -2.21
CA SER A 55 -3.31 -9.84 -1.62
C SER A 55 -3.67 -10.18 -0.17
N GLU A 56 -3.83 -11.46 0.19
CA GLU A 56 -4.15 -11.89 1.56
C GLU A 56 -2.98 -11.63 2.53
N SER A 57 -1.75 -11.97 2.12
CA SER A 57 -0.56 -11.71 2.92
C SER A 57 -0.31 -10.21 3.08
N ALA A 58 -0.55 -9.43 2.02
CA ALA A 58 -0.45 -7.98 2.05
C ALA A 58 -1.46 -7.37 3.04
N VAL A 59 -2.73 -7.79 3.00
CA VAL A 59 -3.77 -7.37 3.95
C VAL A 59 -3.35 -7.69 5.38
N CYS A 60 -2.89 -8.92 5.66
CA CYS A 60 -2.45 -9.32 7.00
C CYS A 60 -1.29 -8.45 7.52
N ALA A 61 -0.30 -8.17 6.67
CA ALA A 61 0.84 -7.34 7.04
C ALA A 61 0.44 -5.88 7.32
N VAL A 62 -0.44 -5.31 6.49
CA VAL A 62 -1.00 -3.97 6.70
C VAL A 62 -1.81 -3.91 7.99
N ALA A 63 -2.70 -4.88 8.22
CA ALA A 63 -3.54 -4.92 9.40
C ALA A 63 -2.70 -5.01 10.69
N SER A 64 -1.63 -5.80 10.68
CA SER A 64 -0.66 -5.88 11.77
C SER A 64 -0.02 -4.52 12.09
N LYS A 65 0.33 -3.75 11.06
CA LYS A 65 0.91 -2.40 11.21
C LYS A 65 -0.10 -1.35 11.70
N ILE A 66 -1.38 -1.48 11.36
CA ILE A 66 -2.42 -0.54 11.82
C ILE A 66 -2.79 -0.80 13.29
N LEU A 67 -2.69 -2.06 13.73
CA LEU A 67 -3.04 -2.46 15.09
C LEU A 67 -1.97 -2.14 16.15
N ILE A 68 -0.71 -1.92 15.74
CA ILE A 68 0.46 -1.75 16.61
C ILE A 68 1.06 -0.36 16.40
#